data_AF-A0A7C7U5K2-F1
#
_entry.id   AF-A0A7C7U5K2-F1
#
_cell.length_a   1.000
_cell.length_b   1.000
_cell.length_c   1.000
_cell.angle_alpha   90.00
_cell.angle_beta   90.00
_cell.angle_gamma   90.00
#
_symmetry.space_group_name_H-M   'P 1'
#
loop_
_entity.id
_entity.type
_entity.pdbx_description
1 polymer ?
#
loop_
_entity_poly.entity_id
_entity_poly.type
_entity_poly.pdbx_seq_one_letter_code
_entity_poly.pdbx_strand_id
1 'polypeptide(L)'
;MTTAVIAVSEIALGGVSWPASWFGAVLVGPIILLGVLDMLQTKRAVLRNFPVIGYFRYLLEMLRPEIQQYFVESDIGGRPFNREGRSVVYQRAIRCTVYASIWHPA
;
A
#
# COMPACT_ATOMS: atom_id res chain seq x y z
N MET A 1 -25.04 1.63 -12.57
CA MET A 1 -26.25 0.82 -12.26
C MET A 1 -26.84 0.23 -13.52
N THR A 2 -27.20 1.03 -14.52
CA THR A 2 -27.66 0.54 -15.84
C THR A 2 -26.63 -0.38 -16.53
N THR A 3 -25.34 -0.03 -16.51
CA THR A 3 -24.27 -0.85 -17.09
C THR A 3 -24.05 -2.19 -16.38
N ALA A 4 -24.17 -2.22 -15.05
CA ALA A 4 -24.05 -3.46 -14.27
C ALA A 4 -25.22 -4.41 -14.53
N VAL A 5 -26.44 -3.88 -14.68
CA VAL A 5 -27.63 -4.67 -15.01
C VAL A 5 -27.50 -5.29 -16.40
N ILE A 6 -27.01 -4.53 -17.38
CA ILE A 6 -26.78 -5.02 -18.75
C ILE A 6 -25.73 -6.15 -18.74
N ALA A 7 -24.60 -5.95 -18.07
CA ALA A 7 -23.55 -6.98 -17.99
C ALA A 7 -24.04 -8.28 -17.30
N VAL A 8 -24.85 -8.17 -16.24
CA VAL A 8 -25.46 -9.34 -15.58
C VAL A 8 -26.45 -10.06 -16.51
N SER A 9 -27.23 -9.29 -17.29
CA SER A 9 -28.20 -9.87 -18.23
C SER A 9 -27.55 -10.60 -19.40
N GLU A 10 -26.41 -10.12 -19.90
CA GLU A 10 -25.65 -10.75 -20.98
C GLU A 10 -24.99 -12.06 -20.52
N ILE A 11 -24.44 -12.08 -19.30
CA ILE A 11 -23.89 -13.30 -18.69
C ILE A 11 -24.98 -14.35 -18.50
N ALA A 12 -26.17 -13.97 -18.04
CA ALA A 12 -27.29 -14.89 -17.84
C ALA A 12 -27.82 -15.49 -19.16
N LEU A 13 -27.86 -14.71 -20.25
CA LEU A 13 -28.24 -15.21 -21.58
C LEU A 13 -27.14 -16.09 -22.19
N GLY A 14 -25.87 -15.76 -21.93
CA GLY A 14 -24.71 -16.48 -22.44
C GLY A 14 -24.67 -17.97 -22.06
N GLY A 15 -25.02 -18.35 -20.83
CA GLY A 15 -24.99 -19.78 -20.46
C GLY A 15 -26.26 -20.57 -20.63
N VAL A 16 -27.32 -19.94 -21.14
CA VAL A 16 -28.37 -20.67 -21.84
C VAL A 16 -27.85 -21.18 -23.19
N SER A 17 -26.95 -20.43 -23.85
CA SER A 17 -26.41 -20.79 -25.18
C SER A 17 -25.18 -21.71 -25.12
N TRP A 18 -24.33 -21.60 -24.09
CA TRP A 18 -23.18 -22.49 -23.89
C TRP A 18 -22.96 -22.80 -22.40
N PRO A 19 -23.12 -24.07 -21.97
CA PRO A 19 -22.94 -24.47 -20.56
C PRO A 19 -21.56 -24.13 -19.99
N ALA A 20 -20.52 -24.07 -20.83
CA ALA A 20 -19.16 -23.74 -20.43
C ALA A 20 -18.98 -22.30 -19.91
N SER A 21 -19.91 -21.39 -20.22
CA SER A 21 -19.86 -20.00 -19.74
C SER A 21 -20.14 -19.85 -18.24
N TRP A 22 -20.77 -20.84 -17.60
CA TRP A 22 -21.02 -20.84 -16.15
C TRP A 22 -19.71 -20.87 -15.34
N PHE A 23 -18.65 -21.50 -15.87
CA PHE A 23 -17.34 -21.47 -15.23
C PHE A 23 -16.77 -20.04 -15.17
N GLY A 24 -16.96 -19.23 -16.21
CA GLY A 24 -16.59 -17.81 -16.22
C GLY A 24 -17.47 -16.98 -15.28
N ALA A 25 -18.77 -17.29 -15.21
CA ALA A 25 -19.71 -16.61 -14.31
C ALA A 25 -19.37 -16.82 -12.83
N VAL A 26 -18.81 -17.97 -12.43
CA VAL A 26 -18.33 -18.22 -11.06
C VAL A 26 -17.19 -17.27 -10.68
N LEU A 27 -16.32 -16.92 -11.62
CA LEU A 27 -15.20 -16.01 -11.37
C LEU A 27 -15.65 -14.54 -11.39
N VAL A 28 -16.48 -14.17 -12.38
CA VAL A 28 -16.85 -12.77 -12.64
C VAL A 28 -18.05 -12.32 -11.79
N GLY A 29 -18.99 -13.22 -11.50
CA GLY A 29 -20.19 -12.93 -10.71
C GLY A 29 -19.93 -12.32 -9.33
N PRO A 30 -18.99 -12.87 -8.52
CA PRO A 30 -18.64 -12.30 -7.22
C PRO A 30 -18.07 -10.88 -7.33
N ILE A 31 -17.29 -10.59 -8.38
CA ILE A 31 -16.70 -9.27 -8.61
C ILE A 31 -17.78 -8.24 -8.95
N ILE A 32 -18.73 -8.63 -9.81
CA ILE A 32 -19.88 -7.79 -10.15
C ILE A 32 -20.74 -7.55 -8.89
N LEU A 33 -21.01 -8.59 -8.11
CA LEU A 33 -21.79 -8.49 -6.88
C LEU A 33 -21.12 -7.54 -5.88
N LEU A 34 -19.81 -7.69 -5.65
CA LEU A 34 -19.04 -6.78 -4.81
C LEU A 34 -19.10 -5.34 -5.33
N GLY A 35 -18.96 -5.13 -6.64
CA GLY A 35 -19.10 -3.80 -7.25
C GLY A 35 -20.48 -3.18 -7.02
N VAL A 36 -21.56 -3.98 -7.11
CA VAL A 36 -22.92 -3.51 -6.82
C VAL A 36 -23.10 -3.17 -5.34
N LEU A 37 -22.57 -4.00 -4.44
CA LEU A 37 -22.61 -3.73 -3.00
C LEU A 37 -21.82 -2.46 -2.64
N ASP A 38 -20.65 -2.24 -3.25
CA ASP A 38 -19.84 -1.03 -3.10
C ASP A 38 -20.59 0.23 -3.59
N MET A 39 -21.35 0.12 -4.69
CA MET A 39 -22.18 1.22 -5.20
C MET A 39 -23.36 1.55 -4.27
N LEU A 40 -23.89 0.56 -3.56
CA LEU A 40 -24.98 0.74 -2.59
C LEU A 40 -24.48 1.27 -1.23
N GLN A 41 -23.21 1.03 -0.90
CA GLN A 41 -22.63 1.49 0.35
C GLN A 41 -22.50 3.03 0.39
N THR A 42 -23.20 3.67 1.32
CA THR A 42 -23.19 5.14 1.48
C THR A 42 -22.03 5.67 2.32
N LYS A 43 -21.32 4.79 3.04
CA LYS A 43 -20.26 5.19 3.99
C LYS A 43 -18.95 5.67 3.33
N ARG A 44 -18.64 5.25 2.10
CA ARG A 44 -17.37 5.57 1.42
C ARG A 44 -17.63 6.10 0.01
N ALA A 45 -17.61 7.42 -0.15
CA ALA A 45 -17.89 8.09 -1.43
C ALA A 45 -16.98 7.66 -2.59
N VAL A 46 -15.73 7.27 -2.29
CA VAL A 46 -14.75 6.81 -3.30
C VAL A 46 -15.13 5.45 -3.90
N LEU A 47 -15.54 4.48 -3.06
CA LEU A 47 -15.99 3.16 -3.53
C LEU A 47 -17.30 3.26 -4.33
N ARG A 48 -18.13 4.26 -4.02
CA ARG A 48 -19.38 4.52 -4.75
C ARG A 48 -19.15 5.05 -6.18
N ASN A 49 -18.15 5.91 -6.38
CA ASN A 49 -17.83 6.45 -7.70
C ASN A 49 -16.94 5.51 -8.53
N PHE A 50 -16.11 4.71 -7.87
CA PHE A 50 -15.19 3.75 -8.49
C PHE A 50 -15.28 2.39 -7.79
N PRO A 51 -16.36 1.63 -8.00
CA PRO A 51 -16.50 0.28 -7.43
C PRO A 51 -15.33 -0.59 -7.90
N VAL A 52 -14.82 -1.46 -7.01
CA VAL A 52 -13.62 -2.31 -7.24
C VAL A 52 -12.30 -1.52 -7.34
N ILE A 53 -12.21 -0.49 -8.18
CA ILE A 53 -11.00 0.32 -8.41
C ILE A 53 -10.65 1.19 -7.19
N GLY A 54 -11.64 1.57 -6.37
CA GLY A 54 -11.42 2.34 -5.15
C GLY A 54 -10.50 1.64 -4.14
N TYR A 55 -10.44 0.30 -4.14
CA TYR A 55 -9.50 -0.46 -3.31
C TYR A 55 -8.04 -0.21 -3.69
N PHE A 56 -7.75 0.02 -4.97
CA PHE A 56 -6.40 0.31 -5.43
C PHE A 56 -5.87 1.62 -4.83
N ARG A 57 -6.73 2.63 -4.68
CA ARG A 57 -6.35 3.88 -4.00
C ARG A 57 -5.94 3.62 -2.56
N TYR A 58 -6.70 2.82 -1.82
CA TYR A 58 -6.35 2.46 -0.44
C TYR A 58 -5.07 1.62 -0.37
N LEU A 59 -4.86 0.73 -1.33
CA LEU A 59 -3.64 -0.06 -1.44
C LEU A 59 -2.41 0.82 -1.68
N LEU A 60 -2.50 1.80 -2.59
CA LEU A 60 -1.43 2.76 -2.83
C LEU A 60 -1.19 3.68 -1.64
N GLU A 61 -2.24 4.06 -0.91
CA GLU A 61 -2.13 4.88 0.30
C GLU A 61 -1.37 4.13 1.41
N MET A 62 -1.54 2.81 1.51
CA MET A 62 -0.75 1.94 2.40
C MET A 62 0.69 1.72 1.90
N LEU A 63 0.91 1.62 0.59
CA LEU A 63 2.26 1.43 0.02
C LEU A 63 3.11 2.70 0.08
N ARG A 64 2.48 3.88 0.04
CA ARG A 64 3.16 5.19 0.06
C ARG A 64 4.20 5.36 1.18
N PRO A 65 3.89 5.14 2.47
CA PRO A 65 4.86 5.36 3.56
C PRO A 65 6.08 4.45 3.46
N GLU A 66 5.88 3.17 3.14
CA GLU A 66 6.96 2.19 2.95
C GLU A 66 7.94 2.65 1.87
N ILE A 67 7.41 3.04 0.69
CA ILE A 67 8.23 3.48 -0.44
C ILE A 67 8.99 4.76 -0.09
N GLN A 68 8.32 5.73 0.55
CA GLN A 68 8.96 6.98 0.94
C GLN A 68 10.09 6.75 1.95
N GLN A 69 9.89 5.84 2.90
CA GLN A 69 10.87 5.55 3.93
C GLN A 69 12.11 4.80 3.40
N TYR A 70 11.98 3.94 2.38
CA TYR A 70 13.13 3.17 1.89
C TYR A 70 13.82 3.78 0.66
N PHE A 71 13.10 4.52 -0.18
CA PHE A 71 13.67 5.12 -1.38
C PHE A 71 14.08 6.58 -1.20
N VAL A 72 13.41 7.32 -0.32
CA VAL A 72 13.67 8.77 -0.14
C VAL A 72 14.46 9.03 1.14
N GLU A 73 14.17 8.32 2.24
CA GLU A 73 14.98 8.39 3.46
C GLU A 73 16.29 7.60 3.27
N SER A 74 17.28 8.26 2.68
CA SER A 74 18.65 7.75 2.59
C SER A 74 19.38 7.95 3.92
N ASP A 75 20.39 7.11 4.25
CA ASP A 75 21.22 7.23 5.49
C ASP A 75 21.87 8.62 5.69
N ILE A 76 21.88 9.44 4.63
CA ILE A 76 22.38 10.81 4.54
C ILE A 76 21.30 11.91 4.78
N GLY A 77 20.01 11.54 4.88
CA GLY A 77 18.87 12.47 4.95
C GLY A 77 18.35 12.79 6.37
N GLY A 78 18.79 12.08 7.40
CA GLY A 78 18.26 12.22 8.76
C GLY A 78 18.67 13.53 9.44
N ARG A 79 17.73 14.49 9.54
CA ARG A 79 17.86 15.64 10.46
C ARG A 79 17.68 15.18 11.92
N PRO A 80 18.39 15.78 12.90
CA PRO A 80 19.37 16.85 12.74
C PRO A 80 20.80 16.37 12.48
N PHE A 81 21.10 15.06 12.57
CA PHE A 81 22.45 14.50 12.38
C PHE A 81 22.44 13.15 11.66
N ASN A 82 23.19 13.08 10.55
CA ASN A 82 23.43 11.87 9.76
C ASN A 82 24.19 10.79 10.57
N ARG A 83 24.04 9.52 10.16
CA ARG A 83 24.65 8.38 10.87
C ARG A 83 26.18 8.42 10.83
N GLU A 84 26.74 8.91 9.73
CA GLU A 84 28.19 9.12 9.55
C GLU A 84 28.74 10.21 10.47
N GLY A 85 28.01 11.30 10.69
CA GLY A 85 28.41 12.35 11.63
C GLY A 85 28.46 11.84 13.06
N ARG A 86 27.53 10.96 13.45
CA ARG A 86 27.55 10.30 14.77
C ARG A 86 28.76 9.39 14.93
N SER A 87 29.17 8.64 13.91
CA SER A 87 30.34 7.74 14.02
C SER A 87 31.63 8.53 14.22
N VAL A 88 31.79 9.67 13.53
CA VAL A 88 32.94 10.57 13.72
C VAL A 88 32.98 11.15 15.15
N VAL A 89 31.84 11.57 15.70
CA VAL A 89 31.77 12.06 17.09
C VAL A 89 32.11 10.95 18.09
N TYR A 90 31.57 9.74 17.91
CA TYR A 90 31.92 8.60 18.76
C TYR A 90 33.40 8.24 18.69
N GLN A 91 34.00 8.22 17.49
CA GLN A 91 35.42 7.95 17.32
C GLN A 91 36.29 8.99 18.05
N ARG A 92 35.91 10.27 17.99
CA ARG A 92 36.61 11.35 18.70
C ARG A 92 36.42 11.27 20.22
N ALA A 93 35.20 11.00 20.68
CA ALA A 93 34.90 10.87 22.10
C ALA A 93 35.69 9.70 22.72
N ILE A 94 35.69 8.53 22.08
CA ILE A 94 36.48 7.37 22.51
C ILE A 94 37.97 7.70 22.59
N ARG A 95 38.51 8.44 21.60
CA ARG A 95 39.92 8.85 21.63
C ARG A 95 40.22 9.74 22.83
N CYS A 96 39.37 10.70 23.16
CA CYS A 96 39.54 11.54 24.36
C CYS A 96 39.41 10.73 25.66
N THR A 97 38.46 9.80 25.75
CA THR A 97 38.28 8.93 26.93
C THR A 97 39.51 8.06 27.16
N VAL A 98 40.05 7.44 26.12
CA VAL A 98 41.28 6.63 26.19
C VAL A 98 42.47 7.48 26.61
N TYR A 99 42.59 8.71 26.08
CA TYR A 99 43.67 9.62 26.49
C TYR A 99 43.51 10.03 27.97
N ALA A 100 42.31 10.38 28.41
CA ALA A 100 42.04 10.75 29.80
C ALA A 100 42.35 9.60 30.77
N SER A 101 42.03 8.35 30.42
CA SER A 101 42.37 7.20 31.27
C SER A 101 43.87 6.90 31.33
N ILE A 102 44.65 7.29 30.31
CA ILE A 102 46.11 7.15 30.31
C ILE A 102 46.77 8.24 31.19
N TRP A 103 46.27 9.47 31.13
CA TRP A 103 46.87 10.61 31.83
C TRP A 103 46.41 10.79 33.28
N HIS A 104 45.19 10.35 33.61
CA HIS A 104 44.69 10.25 34.98
C HIS A 104 44.31 8.80 35.30
N PRO A 105 45.29 7.93 35.59
CA PRO A 105 44.99 6.65 36.22
C PRO A 105 44.52 6.92 37.65
N ALA A 106 43.30 6.48 37.98
CA ALA A 106 42.80 6.47 39.35
C ALA A 106 43.64 5.55 40.24
#